data_AF-A0AA44WJ96-F1
#
_entry.id   AF-A0AA44WJ96-F1
#
_cell.length_a   1.000
_cell.length_b   1.000
_cell.length_c   1.000
_cell.angle_alpha   90.00
_cell.angle_beta   90.00
_cell.angle_gamma   90.00
#
_symmetry.space_group_name_H-M   'P 1'
#
loop_
_entity.id
_entity.type
_entity.pdbx_description
1 polymer ?
#
loop_
_entity_poly.entity_id
_entity_poly.type
_entity_poly.pdbx_seq_one_letter_code
_entity_poly.pdbx_strand_id
1 'polypeptide(L)'
;MAELDSFGVSVWSVGSAIAGPYRLAPKSGSYAGPFVKDPKTGGKAIKITTARDGLYTGAPQLNFAYSLDGSKVWYDLSSVFGDAFKGKKLVEKSADSTCPAITWANGTPPASSQVKTCTSAKDVTLTLCACARREDG
;
A
#
# COMPACT_ATOMS: atom_id res chain seq x y z
N MET A 1 -24.12 -5.76 -13.63
CA MET A 1 -23.60 -6.09 -12.29
C MET A 1 -22.13 -6.41 -12.45
N ALA A 2 -21.22 -5.48 -12.14
CA ALA A 2 -19.79 -5.69 -12.32
C ALA A 2 -19.24 -6.50 -11.14
N GLU A 3 -18.49 -7.56 -11.42
CA GLU A 3 -17.79 -8.37 -10.41
C GLU A 3 -16.90 -7.49 -9.54
N LEU A 4 -17.32 -7.31 -8.29
CA LEU A 4 -16.47 -6.80 -7.24
C LEU A 4 -15.36 -7.84 -6.98
N ASP A 5 -14.18 -7.58 -7.53
CA ASP A 5 -12.84 -8.04 -7.13
C ASP A 5 -12.78 -9.36 -6.35
N SER A 6 -12.61 -10.45 -7.10
CA SER A 6 -12.55 -11.84 -6.62
C SER A 6 -11.13 -12.38 -6.42
N PHE A 7 -10.08 -11.57 -6.62
CA PHE A 7 -8.69 -12.04 -6.51
C PHE A 7 -8.08 -11.72 -5.15
N GLY A 8 -7.44 -12.73 -4.53
CA GLY A 8 -6.62 -12.54 -3.35
C GLY A 8 -5.23 -12.06 -3.73
N VAL A 9 -4.55 -11.37 -2.81
CA VAL A 9 -3.20 -10.83 -3.01
C VAL A 9 -2.18 -11.51 -2.11
N SER A 10 -0.92 -11.50 -2.52
CA SER A 10 0.22 -11.79 -1.64
C SER A 10 0.82 -10.48 -1.15
N VAL A 11 1.20 -10.47 0.12
CA VAL A 11 1.82 -9.33 0.79
C VAL A 11 3.13 -9.77 1.45
N TRP A 12 4.16 -8.94 1.32
CA TRP A 12 5.42 -9.10 2.04
C TRP A 12 5.78 -7.80 2.74
N SER A 13 6.31 -7.90 3.95
CA SER A 13 6.98 -6.78 4.61
C SER A 13 8.47 -6.89 4.36
N VAL A 14 9.02 -5.90 3.64
CA VAL A 14 10.39 -5.93 3.13
C VAL A 14 11.17 -4.75 3.68
N GLY A 15 12.21 -5.04 4.45
CA GLY A 15 13.29 -4.12 4.81
C GLY A 15 14.63 -4.84 4.62
N SER A 16 15.49 -4.80 5.64
CA SER A 16 16.70 -5.64 5.69
C SER A 16 16.42 -7.16 5.73
N ALA A 17 15.23 -7.53 6.19
CA ALA A 17 14.69 -8.88 6.13
C ALA A 17 13.33 -8.87 5.40
N ILE A 18 12.97 -10.01 4.84
CA ILE A 18 11.68 -10.24 4.17
C ILE A 18 10.81 -11.12 5.07
N ALA A 19 9.57 -10.69 5.31
CA ALA A 19 8.55 -11.47 5.99
C ALA A 19 7.34 -11.68 5.07
N GLY A 20 6.81 -12.91 5.01
CA GLY A 20 5.72 -13.32 4.12
C GLY A 20 6.13 -14.49 3.20
N PRO A 21 5.30 -14.86 2.20
CA PRO A 21 4.07 -14.17 1.81
C PRO A 21 2.93 -14.35 2.83
N TYR A 22 2.20 -13.27 3.07
CA TYR A 22 0.88 -13.31 3.71
C TYR A 22 -0.20 -13.23 2.63
N ARG A 23 -1.13 -14.19 2.60
CA ARG A 23 -2.22 -14.19 1.63
C ARG A 23 -3.43 -13.49 2.21
N LEU A 24 -3.90 -12.45 1.51
CA LEU A 24 -5.12 -11.73 1.87
C LEU A 24 -6.28 -12.24 1.03
N ALA A 25 -7.37 -12.61 1.70
CA ALA A 25 -8.62 -12.95 1.05
C ALA A 25 -9.21 -11.71 0.35
N PRO A 26 -9.90 -11.87 -0.79
CA PRO A 26 -10.62 -10.77 -1.42
C PRO A 26 -11.61 -10.14 -0.45
N LYS A 27 -11.80 -8.82 -0.54
CA LYS A 27 -12.81 -8.01 0.19
C LYS A 27 -12.65 -7.89 1.71
N SER A 28 -12.09 -8.87 2.40
CA SER A 28 -12.00 -8.89 3.87
C SER A 28 -10.58 -9.06 4.42
N GLY A 29 -9.61 -9.45 3.59
CA GLY A 29 -8.24 -9.65 4.03
C GLY A 29 -7.55 -8.33 4.38
N SER A 30 -6.82 -8.31 5.49
CA SER A 30 -5.97 -7.19 5.90
C SER A 30 -4.61 -7.68 6.39
N TYR A 31 -3.60 -6.81 6.24
CA TYR A 31 -2.27 -6.99 6.80
C TYR A 31 -1.96 -5.74 7.64
N ALA A 32 -1.40 -5.94 8.83
CA ALA A 32 -1.03 -4.85 9.73
C ALA A 32 0.27 -5.18 10.47
N GLY A 33 0.99 -4.14 10.84
CA GLY A 33 2.17 -4.20 11.69
C GLY A 33 2.50 -2.80 12.20
N PRO A 34 3.20 -2.68 13.34
CA PRO A 34 3.60 -1.38 13.86
C PRO A 34 4.62 -0.71 12.93
N PHE A 35 4.69 0.62 12.98
CA PHE A 35 5.81 1.33 12.37
C PHE A 35 7.11 0.95 13.08
N VAL A 36 8.09 0.49 12.30
CA VAL A 36 9.42 0.17 12.80
C VAL A 36 10.47 0.86 11.93
N LYS A 37 11.50 1.41 12.57
CA LYS A 37 12.69 1.90 11.86
C LYS A 37 13.58 0.70 11.57
N ASP A 38 13.69 0.32 10.29
CA ASP A 38 14.65 -0.71 9.88
C ASP A 38 16.07 -0.13 10.00
N PRO A 39 16.98 -0.75 10.75
CA PRO A 39 18.29 -0.14 11.03
C PRO A 39 19.21 -0.05 9.81
N LYS A 40 18.96 -0.83 8.74
CA LYS A 40 19.78 -0.79 7.52
C LYS A 40 19.12 0.00 6.40
N THR A 41 17.80 -0.15 6.21
CA THR A 41 17.08 0.49 5.12
C THR A 41 16.36 1.78 5.53
N GLY A 42 16.32 2.12 6.82
CA GLY A 42 15.64 3.29 7.37
C GLY A 42 14.09 3.19 7.40
N GLY A 43 13.53 2.29 6.61
CA GLY A 43 12.10 2.06 6.47
C GLY A 43 11.78 0.67 5.94
N LYS A 44 10.50 0.41 5.66
CA LYS A 44 10.02 -0.84 5.07
C LYS A 44 9.06 -0.56 3.92
N ALA A 45 9.00 -1.49 2.98
CA ALA A 45 7.98 -1.55 1.95
C ALA A 45 7.09 -2.76 2.17
N ILE A 46 5.78 -2.51 2.23
CA ILE A 46 4.76 -3.54 2.11
C ILE A 46 4.53 -3.76 0.62
N LYS A 47 5.10 -4.85 0.10
CA LYS A 47 5.05 -5.21 -1.31
C LYS A 47 3.85 -6.11 -1.57
N ILE A 48 3.06 -5.80 -2.60
CA ILE A 48 1.77 -6.42 -2.87
C ILE A 48 1.71 -6.87 -4.33
N THR A 49 1.38 -8.14 -4.55
CA THR A 49 1.20 -8.72 -5.89
C THR A 49 -0.09 -9.53 -5.96
N THR A 50 -0.68 -9.66 -7.16
CA THR A 50 -1.81 -10.57 -7.40
C THR A 50 -1.32 -12.02 -7.54
N ALA A 51 -0.16 -12.22 -8.17
CA ALA A 51 0.52 -13.51 -8.25
C ALA A 51 0.95 -14.01 -6.86
N ARG A 52 0.91 -15.34 -6.65
CA ARG A 52 1.25 -15.97 -5.37
C ARG A 52 2.68 -15.71 -4.93
N ASP A 53 3.62 -15.76 -5.87
CA ASP A 53 5.04 -15.60 -5.61
C ASP A 53 5.64 -14.38 -6.33
N GLY A 54 4.80 -13.37 -6.57
CA GLY A 54 5.11 -12.24 -7.44
C GLY A 54 6.37 -11.45 -7.06
N LEU A 55 6.75 -11.46 -5.77
CA LEU A 55 7.98 -10.83 -5.29
C LEU A 55 9.24 -11.38 -5.99
N TYR A 56 9.25 -12.66 -6.37
CA TYR A 56 10.44 -13.34 -6.91
C TYR A 56 10.34 -13.64 -8.40
N THR A 57 9.17 -13.45 -9.02
CA THR A 57 8.94 -13.81 -10.43
C THR A 57 8.93 -12.61 -11.38
N GLY A 58 9.14 -11.38 -10.87
CA GLY A 58 9.03 -10.17 -11.68
C GLY A 58 7.59 -9.80 -12.05
N ALA A 59 6.61 -10.27 -11.28
CA ALA A 59 5.22 -9.87 -11.46
C ALA A 59 5.02 -8.39 -11.11
N PRO A 60 4.00 -7.70 -11.67
CA PRO A 60 3.62 -6.36 -11.27
C PRO A 60 3.46 -6.26 -9.75
N GLN A 61 4.07 -5.24 -9.16
CA GLN A 61 4.15 -5.07 -7.71
C GLN A 61 3.78 -3.64 -7.33
N LEU A 62 2.83 -3.50 -6.41
CA LEU A 62 2.54 -2.27 -5.71
C LEU A 62 3.37 -2.23 -4.42
N ASN A 63 4.00 -1.11 -4.15
CA ASN A 63 4.76 -0.85 -2.94
C ASN A 63 4.03 0.21 -2.12
N PHE A 64 3.67 -0.13 -0.90
CA PHE A 64 3.30 0.81 0.15
C PHE A 64 4.51 0.94 1.09
N ALA A 65 5.30 1.99 0.91
CA ALA A 65 6.54 2.19 1.65
C ALA A 65 6.36 3.22 2.76
N TYR A 66 7.11 3.03 3.84
CA TYR A 66 7.20 4.00 4.91
C TYR A 66 8.60 4.05 5.52
N SER A 67 8.96 5.21 6.08
CA SER A 67 10.11 5.38 6.97
C SER A 67 9.70 6.12 8.23
N LEU A 68 10.23 5.68 9.37
CA LEU A 68 9.94 6.26 10.68
C LEU A 68 11.15 7.05 11.17
N ASP A 69 10.93 8.31 11.56
CA ASP A 69 11.91 9.11 12.27
C ASP A 69 11.27 9.91 13.40
N GLY A 70 11.59 9.52 14.64
CA GLY A 70 10.96 10.08 15.85
C GLY A 70 9.42 10.00 15.80
N SER A 71 8.78 11.16 15.89
CA SER A 71 7.32 11.30 15.88
C SER A 71 6.71 11.42 14.48
N LYS A 72 7.50 11.22 13.42
CA LYS A 72 7.06 11.39 12.03
C LYS A 72 7.21 10.09 11.24
N VAL A 73 6.21 9.84 10.40
CA VAL A 73 6.23 8.79 9.39
C VAL A 73 6.13 9.43 8.02
N TRP A 74 7.04 9.06 7.12
CA TRP A 74 6.94 9.35 5.69
C TRP A 74 6.39 8.11 5.01
N TYR A 75 5.54 8.33 4.02
CA TYR A 75 4.89 7.25 3.30
C TYR A 75 4.68 7.60 1.83
N ASP A 76 4.77 6.58 0.98
CA ASP A 76 4.63 6.70 -0.47
C ASP A 76 4.07 5.42 -1.10
N LEU A 77 3.49 5.61 -2.30
CA LEU A 77 3.18 4.53 -3.22
C LEU A 77 4.11 4.55 -4.43
N SER A 78 4.54 3.37 -4.84
CA SER A 78 5.21 3.15 -6.12
C SER A 78 4.79 1.82 -6.75
N SER A 79 4.89 1.71 -8.08
CA SER A 79 4.72 0.45 -8.80
C SER A 79 6.03 0.07 -9.49
N VAL A 80 6.33 -1.24 -9.52
CA VAL A 80 7.47 -1.80 -10.26
C VAL A 80 7.02 -3.02 -11.05
N PHE A 81 7.67 -3.27 -12.17
CA PHE A 81 7.34 -4.37 -13.10
C PHE A 81 5.89 -4.32 -13.66
N GLY A 82 5.28 -3.12 -13.64
CA GLY A 82 3.92 -2.87 -14.13
C GLY A 82 2.93 -2.54 -13.02
N ASP A 83 1.66 -2.36 -13.39
CA ASP A 83 0.60 -1.89 -12.50
C ASP A 83 -0.37 -3.00 -12.12
N ALA A 84 -0.13 -3.64 -10.97
CA ALA A 84 -0.92 -4.78 -10.49
C ALA A 84 -2.42 -4.47 -10.26
N PHE A 85 -2.76 -3.19 -10.09
CA PHE A 85 -4.09 -2.70 -9.76
C PHE A 85 -4.66 -1.73 -10.80
N LYS A 86 -4.15 -1.74 -12.04
CA LYS A 86 -4.67 -0.86 -13.10
C LYS A 86 -6.19 -0.96 -13.22
N GLY A 87 -6.86 0.19 -13.20
CA GLY A 87 -8.32 0.30 -13.21
C GLY A 87 -8.99 0.15 -11.83
N LYS A 88 -8.21 0.00 -10.74
CA LYS A 88 -8.72 -0.11 -9.37
C LYS A 88 -8.18 1.04 -8.53
N LYS A 89 -9.06 1.83 -7.93
CA LYS A 89 -8.65 2.96 -7.09
C LYS A 89 -7.85 2.49 -5.88
N LEU A 90 -6.74 3.17 -5.61
CA LEU A 90 -5.93 2.99 -4.41
C LEU A 90 -5.97 4.25 -3.57
N VAL A 91 -6.09 4.11 -2.26
CA VAL A 91 -6.06 5.24 -1.31
C VAL A 91 -5.16 4.89 -0.15
N GLU A 92 -4.10 5.65 0.02
CA GLU A 92 -3.23 5.61 1.18
C GLU A 92 -3.47 6.86 2.02
N LYS A 93 -3.81 6.68 3.30
CA LYS A 93 -4.09 7.81 4.20
C LYS A 93 -3.77 7.48 5.64
N SER A 94 -3.48 8.52 6.42
CA SER A 94 -3.45 8.40 7.87
C SER A 94 -4.86 8.32 8.46
N ALA A 95 -4.97 7.71 9.64
CA ALA A 95 -6.11 7.88 10.52
C ALA A 95 -6.20 9.30 11.12
N ASP A 96 -5.13 10.09 11.08
CA ASP A 96 -5.18 11.54 11.27
C ASP A 96 -5.75 12.20 10.00
N SER A 97 -6.98 12.72 10.07
CA SER A 97 -7.66 13.33 8.93
C SER A 97 -7.02 14.64 8.45
N THR A 98 -6.13 15.24 9.24
CA THR A 98 -5.39 16.44 8.84
C THR A 98 -4.20 16.13 7.93
N CYS A 99 -3.77 14.86 7.90
CA CYS A 99 -2.65 14.43 7.09
C CYS A 99 -3.04 14.19 5.62
N PRO A 100 -2.15 14.48 4.67
CA PRO A 100 -2.47 14.39 3.25
C PRO A 100 -2.60 12.93 2.78
N ALA A 101 -3.61 12.63 1.97
CA ALA A 101 -3.74 11.30 1.36
C ALA A 101 -2.96 11.20 0.03
N ILE A 102 -2.57 9.98 -0.35
CA ILE A 102 -2.16 9.63 -1.71
C ILE A 102 -3.31 8.84 -2.34
N THR A 103 -3.79 9.29 -3.50
CA THR A 103 -4.88 8.62 -4.21
C THR A 103 -4.46 8.36 -5.65
N TRP A 104 -4.49 7.09 -6.06
CA TRP A 104 -4.33 6.69 -7.45
C TRP A 104 -5.70 6.28 -7.97
N ALA A 105 -6.38 7.20 -8.66
CA ALA A 105 -7.78 7.01 -9.08
C ALA A 105 -7.97 5.75 -9.95
N ASN A 106 -6.97 5.42 -10.78
CA ASN A 106 -6.99 4.28 -11.69
C ASN A 106 -5.92 3.23 -11.34
N GLY A 107 -5.43 3.20 -10.09
CA GLY A 107 -4.46 2.20 -9.63
C GLY A 107 -3.11 2.22 -10.33
N THR A 108 -2.76 3.39 -10.87
CA THR A 108 -1.52 3.67 -11.59
C THR A 108 -0.88 4.93 -11.00
N PRO A 109 0.46 5.03 -10.97
CA PRO A 109 1.14 6.18 -10.42
C PRO A 109 0.83 7.45 -11.22
N PRO A 110 0.66 8.61 -10.57
CA PRO A 110 0.68 9.90 -11.26
C PRO A 110 2.09 10.22 -11.79
N ALA A 111 2.20 11.21 -12.67
CA ALA A 111 3.48 11.57 -13.31
C ALA A 111 4.58 12.02 -12.32
N SER A 112 4.20 12.50 -11.13
CA SER A 112 5.13 12.98 -10.09
C SER A 112 5.17 12.03 -8.89
N SER A 113 6.34 11.90 -8.26
CA SER A 113 6.46 11.22 -6.96
C SER A 113 5.54 11.85 -5.91
N GLN A 114 4.89 11.01 -5.10
CA GLN A 114 3.99 11.41 -4.03
C GLN A 114 4.48 10.83 -2.72
N VAL A 115 5.49 11.47 -2.11
CA VAL A 115 5.85 11.20 -0.71
C VAL A 115 5.04 12.17 0.16
N LYS A 116 4.46 11.65 1.24
CA LYS A 116 3.75 12.43 2.25
C LYS A 116 4.36 12.17 3.63
N THR A 117 4.05 13.04 4.58
CA THR A 117 4.52 12.93 5.97
C THR A 117 3.37 13.18 6.92
N CYS A 118 3.31 12.40 8.01
CA CYS A 118 2.33 12.55 9.07
C CYS A 118 2.94 12.23 10.43
N THR A 119 2.16 12.39 11.50
CA THR A 119 2.49 11.86 12.83
C THR A 119 2.58 10.34 12.80
N SER A 120 3.54 9.76 13.53
CA SER A 120 3.65 8.31 13.73
C SER A 120 2.70 7.78 14.82
N ALA A 121 1.96 8.65 15.51
CA ALA A 121 0.99 8.28 16.54
C ALA A 121 -0.35 7.75 15.99
N LYS A 122 -0.52 7.75 14.66
CA LYS A 122 -1.73 7.31 13.97
C LYS A 122 -1.35 6.39 12.82
N ASP A 123 -2.17 5.38 12.58
CA ASP A 123 -1.95 4.42 11.50
C ASP A 123 -1.96 5.12 10.13
N VAL A 124 -1.21 4.56 9.19
CA VAL A 124 -1.33 4.85 7.75
C VAL A 124 -1.80 3.58 7.08
N THR A 125 -2.89 3.69 6.34
CA THR A 125 -3.59 2.56 5.72
C THR A 125 -3.66 2.75 4.22
N LEU A 126 -3.15 1.77 3.47
CA LEU A 126 -3.46 1.59 2.06
C LEU A 126 -4.74 0.74 1.91
N THR A 127 -5.78 1.33 1.34
CA THR A 127 -6.98 0.64 0.88
C THR A 127 -6.85 0.29 -0.59
N LEU A 128 -6.88 -1.01 -0.89
CA LEU A 128 -6.92 -1.56 -2.23
C LEU A 128 -8.35 -1.55 -2.77
N CYS A 129 -8.51 -1.35 -4.08
CA CYS A 129 -9.81 -1.36 -4.76
C CYS A 129 -10.88 -0.49 -4.07
N ALA A 130 -10.49 0.70 -3.60
CA ALA A 130 -11.36 1.59 -2.87
C ALA A 130 -12.59 1.94 -3.73
N CYS A 131 -13.79 1.77 -3.18
CA CYS A 131 -14.98 2.26 -3.86
C CYS A 131 -14.89 3.79 -3.98
N ALA A 132 -15.37 4.34 -5.09
CA ALA A 132 -15.80 5.73 -5.07
C ALA A 132 -16.99 5.77 -4.12
N ARG A 133 -16.78 6.15 -2.86
CA ARG A 133 -17.88 6.46 -1.97
C ARG A 133 -18.68 7.54 -2.70
N ARG A 134 -19.92 7.24 -3.09
CA ARG A 134 -20.82 8.29 -3.51
C ARG A 134 -21.00 9.20 -2.29
N GLU A 135 -20.68 10.47 -2.45
CA GLU A 135 -21.21 11.51 -1.58
C GLU A 135 -22.70 11.56 -1.90
N ASP A 136 -23.48 10.79 -1.16
CA ASP A 136 -24.93 10.83 -1.21
C ASP A 136 -25.34 12.11 -0.46
N GLY A 137 -25.76 13.11 -1.24
CA GLY A 137 -26.48 14.28 -0.76
C GLY A 137 -27.93 13.98 -0.41
#